data_AF-A0A0B6ZGI8-F1
#
_entry.id   AF-A0A0B6ZGI8-F1
#
_cell.length_a   1.000
_cell.length_b   1.000
_cell.length_c   1.000
_cell.angle_alpha   90.00
_cell.angle_beta   90.00
_cell.angle_gamma   90.00
#
_symmetry.space_group_name_H-M   'P 1'
#
loop_
_entity.id
_entity.type
_entity.pdbx_description
1 polymer ?
#
loop_
_entity_poly.entity_id
_entity_poly.type
_entity_poly.pdbx_seq_one_letter_code
_entity_poly.pdbx_strand_id
1 'polypeptide(L)'
;MKAHPYLCDFEPVELCNLEYCQQRGAHIDAHLDDMWLWGDRLVTLNLLSDSVLTFTLDSNPGVSVGVPLFRRSLTIVSSAARDTWKHSILPEDIKERRIAMTFRELSTEFTAGGVREQEGNELLKVALLFEGKTVNS
;
A
#
# COMPACT_ATOMS: atom_id res chain seq x y z
N MET A 1 -7.59 8.88 -9.02
CA MET A 1 -7.11 9.30 -7.68
C MET A 1 -7.06 10.82 -7.53
N LYS A 2 -6.50 11.56 -8.50
CA LYS A 2 -6.29 13.03 -8.41
C LYS A 2 -7.52 13.91 -8.12
N ALA A 3 -8.75 13.40 -8.25
CA ALA A 3 -9.97 14.10 -7.88
C ALA A 3 -10.20 14.19 -6.35
N HIS A 4 -9.53 13.35 -5.55
CA HIS A 4 -9.62 13.38 -4.10
C HIS A 4 -8.57 14.37 -3.53
N PRO A 5 -8.94 15.31 -2.64
CA PRO A 5 -8.02 16.35 -2.16
C PRO A 5 -6.72 15.81 -1.53
N TYR A 6 -6.80 14.69 -0.80
CA TYR A 6 -5.60 14.07 -0.18
C TYR A 6 -4.69 13.32 -1.17
N LEU A 7 -5.11 13.15 -2.42
CA LEU A 7 -4.39 12.41 -3.46
C LEU A 7 -4.22 13.25 -4.74
N CYS A 8 -4.42 14.57 -4.68
CA CYS A 8 -4.35 15.44 -5.86
C CYS A 8 -2.93 15.50 -6.47
N ASP A 9 -1.93 15.40 -5.61
CA ASP A 9 -0.48 15.38 -5.88
C ASP A 9 0.14 13.99 -5.69
N PHE A 10 -0.67 12.94 -5.52
CA PHE A 10 -0.17 11.57 -5.42
C PHE A 10 0.26 11.05 -6.80
N GLU A 11 1.53 10.66 -6.90
CA GLU A 11 2.13 10.14 -8.14
C GLU A 11 2.61 8.70 -7.91
N PRO A 12 1.76 7.70 -8.22
CA PRO A 12 2.14 6.31 -8.02
C PRO A 12 3.22 5.90 -9.03
N VAL A 13 4.29 5.31 -8.53
CA VAL A 13 5.38 4.74 -9.35
C VAL A 13 5.31 3.22 -9.39
N GLU A 14 4.65 2.61 -8.42
CA GLU A 14 4.56 1.15 -8.25
C GLU A 14 3.15 0.72 -7.87
N LEU A 15 2.80 -0.49 -8.33
CA LEU A 15 1.57 -1.21 -8.00
C LEU A 15 1.91 -2.63 -7.56
N CYS A 16 1.56 -2.95 -6.32
CA CYS A 16 1.62 -4.30 -5.77
C CYS A 16 0.22 -4.92 -5.71
N ASN A 17 0.06 -6.12 -6.27
CA ASN A 17 -1.18 -6.89 -6.17
C ASN A 17 -0.95 -8.09 -5.26
N LEU A 18 -1.74 -8.21 -4.20
CA LEU A 18 -1.74 -9.35 -3.28
C LEU A 18 -3.08 -10.07 -3.34
N GLU A 19 -3.04 -11.38 -3.58
CA GLU A 19 -4.20 -12.27 -3.48
C GLU A 19 -4.18 -13.00 -2.14
N TYR A 20 -5.24 -12.81 -1.36
CA TYR A 20 -5.47 -13.53 -0.12
C TYR A 20 -6.52 -14.61 -0.33
N CYS A 21 -6.20 -15.81 0.12
CA CYS A 21 -7.05 -16.99 0.01
C CYS A 21 -6.94 -17.80 1.31
N GLN A 22 -8.06 -17.96 2.02
CA GLN A 22 -8.10 -18.67 3.30
C GLN A 22 -7.59 -20.12 3.18
N GLN A 23 -7.95 -20.82 2.08
CA GLN A 23 -7.50 -22.21 1.88
C GLN A 23 -5.98 -22.34 1.69
N ARG A 24 -5.29 -21.25 1.33
CA ARG A 24 -3.83 -21.19 1.20
C ARG A 24 -3.14 -20.70 2.47
N GLY A 25 -3.89 -20.40 3.53
CA GLY A 25 -3.34 -19.80 4.75
C GLY A 25 -2.74 -18.41 4.50
N ALA A 26 -3.20 -17.70 3.47
CA ALA A 26 -2.68 -16.38 3.15
C ALA A 26 -2.90 -15.43 4.34
N HIS A 27 -1.89 -14.61 4.64
CA HIS A 27 -1.91 -13.51 5.61
C HIS A 27 -0.68 -12.64 5.33
N ILE A 28 -0.56 -11.52 6.02
CA ILE A 28 0.69 -10.74 6.01
C ILE A 28 1.01 -10.34 7.44
N ASP A 29 2.23 -10.67 7.87
CA ASP A 29 2.71 -10.36 9.21
C ASP A 29 2.85 -8.85 9.42
N ALA A 30 2.86 -8.43 10.69
CA ALA A 30 2.99 -7.03 11.06
C ALA A 30 4.34 -6.46 10.58
N HIS A 31 4.29 -5.44 9.72
CA HIS A 31 5.48 -4.84 9.13
C HIS A 31 5.31 -3.35 8.84
N LEU A 32 6.42 -2.71 8.48
CA LEU A 32 6.46 -1.39 7.86
C LEU A 32 6.99 -1.56 6.44
N ASP A 33 6.38 -0.89 5.47
CA ASP A 33 6.95 -0.77 4.12
C ASP A 33 8.30 -0.03 4.18
N ASP A 34 9.19 -0.25 3.21
CA ASP A 34 10.49 0.40 3.13
C ASP A 34 10.38 1.93 3.01
N MET A 35 10.59 2.65 4.13
CA MET A 35 10.45 4.12 4.20
C MET A 35 11.53 4.88 3.42
N TRP A 36 12.68 4.25 3.17
CA TRP A 36 13.72 4.88 2.36
C TRP A 36 13.28 5.02 0.90
N LEU A 37 12.43 4.11 0.40
CA LEU A 37 11.98 4.10 -0.99
C LEU A 37 10.57 4.66 -1.17
N TRP A 38 9.64 4.28 -0.30
CA TRP A 38 8.23 4.62 -0.43
C TRP A 38 7.86 5.84 0.42
N GLY A 39 7.11 6.76 -0.19
CA GLY A 39 6.64 7.99 0.44
C GLY A 39 5.60 7.77 1.55
N ASP A 40 5.04 8.89 2.00
CA ASP A 40 4.14 8.90 3.17
C ASP A 40 2.82 8.17 2.93
N ARG A 41 2.32 8.14 1.70
CA ARG A 41 0.98 7.58 1.41
C ARG A 41 1.09 6.19 0.80
N LEU A 42 0.55 5.20 1.52
CA LEU A 42 0.22 3.89 0.96
C LEU A 42 -1.27 3.88 0.61
N VAL A 43 -1.59 3.71 -0.67
CA VAL A 43 -2.97 3.77 -1.16
C VAL A 43 -3.40 2.37 -1.59
N THR A 44 -4.35 1.76 -0.89
CA THR A 44 -4.80 0.39 -1.17
C THR A 44 -6.25 0.35 -1.62
N LEU A 45 -6.51 -0.24 -2.78
CA LEU A 45 -7.84 -0.64 -3.23
C LEU A 45 -8.13 -2.06 -2.73
N ASN A 46 -9.21 -2.21 -1.99
CA ASN A 46 -9.67 -3.49 -1.46
C ASN A 46 -10.75 -4.09 -2.37
N LEU A 47 -10.56 -5.31 -2.87
CA LEU A 47 -11.44 -5.95 -3.85
C LEU A 47 -11.89 -7.34 -3.40
N LEU A 48 -13.00 -7.78 -4.00
CA LEU A 48 -13.66 -9.08 -3.86
C LEU A 48 -14.31 -9.36 -2.49
N SER A 49 -13.61 -9.18 -1.37
CA SER A 49 -14.16 -9.45 -0.04
C SER A 49 -13.71 -8.43 1.01
N ASP A 50 -14.46 -8.38 2.11
CA ASP A 50 -14.18 -7.53 3.27
C ASP A 50 -13.02 -8.14 4.09
N SER A 51 -12.31 -7.31 4.86
CA SER A 51 -11.23 -7.73 5.77
C SER A 51 -11.00 -6.67 6.86
N VAL A 52 -9.96 -6.83 7.66
CA VAL A 52 -9.49 -5.85 8.65
C VAL A 52 -7.99 -5.62 8.44
N LEU A 53 -7.57 -4.35 8.40
CA LEU A 53 -6.17 -3.94 8.50
C LEU A 53 -5.86 -3.72 9.97
N THR A 54 -4.96 -4.53 10.52
CA THR A 54 -4.60 -4.47 11.94
C THR A 54 -3.31 -3.68 12.09
N PHE A 55 -3.33 -2.68 12.97
CA PHE A 55 -2.17 -1.89 13.35
C PHE A 55 -1.70 -2.26 14.76
N THR A 56 -0.39 -2.44 14.93
CA THR A 56 0.26 -2.71 16.21
C THR A 56 1.47 -1.80 16.41
N LEU A 57 1.84 -1.59 17.68
CA LEU A 57 2.95 -0.73 18.05
C LEU A 57 3.95 -1.52 18.91
N ASP A 58 5.21 -1.61 18.46
CA ASP A 58 6.25 -2.34 19.20
C ASP A 58 6.49 -1.76 20.60
N SER A 59 6.38 -0.44 20.77
CA SER A 59 6.55 0.23 22.06
C SER A 59 5.36 0.05 23.00
N ASN A 60 4.22 -0.44 22.51
CA ASN A 60 3.06 -0.78 23.33
C ASN A 60 2.35 -2.04 22.79
N PRO A 61 2.92 -3.24 23.02
CA PRO A 61 2.41 -4.49 22.45
C PRO A 61 0.99 -4.88 22.90
N GLY A 62 0.48 -4.25 23.96
CA GLY A 62 -0.88 -4.48 24.46
C GLY A 62 -1.97 -3.72 23.68
N VAL A 63 -1.58 -2.85 22.73
CA VAL A 63 -2.51 -2.04 21.94
C VAL A 63 -2.51 -2.51 20.48
N SER A 64 -3.71 -2.76 19.97
CA SER A 64 -3.97 -2.98 18.55
C SER A 64 -5.17 -2.15 18.08
N VAL A 65 -5.14 -1.75 16.81
CA VAL A 65 -6.23 -1.01 16.17
C VAL A 65 -6.61 -1.74 14.89
N GLY A 66 -7.86 -2.21 14.81
CA GLY A 66 -8.40 -2.82 13.60
C GLY A 66 -9.19 -1.80 12.76
N VAL A 67 -8.84 -1.66 11.49
CA VAL A 67 -9.54 -0.81 10.53
C VAL A 67 -10.29 -1.68 9.51
N PRO A 68 -11.64 -1.62 9.46
CA PRO A 68 -12.40 -2.39 8.48
C PRO A 68 -12.06 -2.01 7.03
N LEU A 69 -11.74 -3.02 6.23
CA LEU A 69 -11.50 -2.91 4.80
C LEU A 69 -12.69 -3.47 4.04
N PHE A 70 -13.70 -2.64 3.74
CA PHE A 70 -14.85 -3.08 2.96
C PHE A 70 -14.47 -3.35 1.49
N ARG A 71 -15.13 -4.31 0.85
CA ARG A 71 -14.96 -4.58 -0.58
C ARG A 71 -15.29 -3.32 -1.38
N ARG A 72 -14.46 -3.03 -2.38
CA ARG A 72 -14.51 -1.82 -3.22
C ARG A 72 -14.29 -0.52 -2.43
N SER A 73 -13.56 -0.58 -1.31
CA SER A 73 -13.07 0.61 -0.62
C SER A 73 -11.65 0.95 -1.06
N LEU A 74 -11.30 2.22 -0.92
CA LEU A 74 -9.93 2.72 -1.03
C LEU A 74 -9.48 3.20 0.34
N THR A 75 -8.35 2.71 0.82
CA THR A 75 -7.76 3.07 2.12
C THR A 75 -6.44 3.80 1.89
N ILE A 76 -6.21 4.86 2.67
CA ILE A 76 -4.96 5.63 2.64
C ILE A 76 -4.33 5.49 4.03
N VAL A 77 -3.13 4.92 4.09
CA VAL A 77 -2.32 4.85 5.31
C VAL A 77 -1.21 5.90 5.17
N SER A 78 -1.12 6.83 6.12
CA SER A 78 -0.19 7.97 6.10
C SER A 78 0.23 8.41 7.50
N SER A 79 1.31 9.19 7.57
CA SER A 79 1.85 9.76 8.80
C SER A 79 2.14 8.67 9.86
N ALA A 80 1.78 8.88 11.13
CA ALA A 80 2.04 7.92 12.21
C ALA A 80 1.60 6.48 11.88
N ALA A 81 0.45 6.32 11.20
CA ALA A 81 -0.05 5.00 10.83
C ALA A 81 0.82 4.30 9.77
N ARG A 82 1.56 5.07 8.97
CA ARG A 82 2.53 4.59 7.99
C ARG A 82 3.87 4.30 8.67
N ASP A 83 4.43 5.27 9.39
CA ASP A 83 5.85 5.27 9.76
C ASP A 83 6.15 4.58 11.11
N THR A 84 5.16 4.53 12.00
CA THR A 84 5.34 4.10 13.38
C THR A 84 4.58 2.80 13.67
N TRP A 85 3.36 2.67 13.14
CA TRP A 85 2.51 1.51 13.39
C TRP A 85 2.73 0.43 12.34
N LYS A 86 3.09 -0.78 12.80
CA LYS A 86 3.17 -1.95 11.92
C LYS A 86 1.77 -2.35 11.51
N HIS A 87 1.59 -2.68 10.24
CA HIS A 87 0.30 -3.11 9.70
C HIS A 87 0.35 -4.58 9.26
N SER A 88 -0.76 -5.29 9.44
CA SER A 88 -0.93 -6.71 9.10
C SER A 88 -2.34 -7.00 8.59
N ILE A 89 -2.50 -8.14 7.93
CA ILE A 89 -3.79 -8.79 7.70
C ILE A 89 -3.72 -10.13 8.41
N LEU A 90 -4.53 -10.31 9.45
CA LEU A 90 -4.51 -11.54 10.24
C LEU A 90 -5.17 -12.70 9.49
N PRO A 91 -4.73 -13.95 9.70
CA PRO A 91 -5.36 -15.13 9.07
C PRO A 91 -6.86 -15.21 9.33
N GLU A 92 -7.30 -14.86 10.54
CA GLU A 92 -8.72 -14.85 10.91
C GLU A 92 -9.53 -13.80 10.15
N ASP A 93 -8.94 -12.74 9.63
CA ASP A 93 -9.66 -11.68 8.91
C ASP A 93 -9.85 -12.00 7.41
N ILE A 94 -9.34 -13.13 6.95
CA ILE A 94 -9.47 -13.59 5.56
C ILE A 94 -10.53 -14.69 5.50
N LYS A 95 -11.76 -14.30 5.16
CA LYS A 95 -12.92 -15.22 5.09
C LYS A 95 -13.18 -15.75 3.69
N GLU A 96 -12.83 -14.97 2.67
CA GLU A 96 -13.03 -15.31 1.27
C GLU A 96 -11.85 -14.81 0.43
N ARG A 97 -11.88 -15.07 -0.87
CA ARG A 97 -10.87 -14.54 -1.79
C ARG A 97 -10.91 -13.01 -1.78
N ARG A 98 -9.78 -12.39 -1.44
CA ARG A 98 -9.59 -10.95 -1.39
C ARG A 98 -8.41 -10.55 -2.26
N ILE A 99 -8.55 -9.46 -3.02
CA ILE A 99 -7.44 -8.85 -3.75
C ILE A 99 -7.18 -7.47 -3.17
N ALA A 100 -5.94 -7.22 -2.78
CA ALA A 100 -5.46 -5.89 -2.41
C ALA A 100 -4.57 -5.36 -3.54
N MET A 101 -4.84 -4.14 -4.00
CA MET A 101 -3.99 -3.43 -4.94
C MET A 101 -3.43 -2.21 -4.23
N THR A 102 -2.14 -2.23 -3.88
CA THR A 102 -1.47 -1.13 -3.18
C THR A 102 -0.62 -0.34 -4.16
N PHE A 103 -0.84 0.97 -4.18
CA PHE A 103 -0.09 1.94 -4.97
C PHE A 103 0.86 2.70 -4.05
N ARG A 104 2.10 2.90 -4.52
CA ARG A 104 3.15 3.59 -3.77
C ARG A 104 3.76 4.70 -4.60
N GLU A 105 3.99 5.84 -3.95
CA GLU A 105 4.79 6.94 -4.47
C GLU A 105 6.21 6.87 -3.91
N LEU A 106 7.13 7.60 -4.54
CA LEU A 106 8.51 7.68 -4.09
C LEU A 106 8.66 8.54 -2.84
N SER A 107 9.64 8.21 -2.00
CA SER A 107 10.03 9.02 -0.85
C SER A 107 10.69 10.33 -1.29
N THR A 108 10.82 11.28 -0.35
CA THR A 108 11.45 12.58 -0.61
C THR A 108 12.90 12.49 -1.09
N GLU A 109 13.57 11.35 -0.84
CA GLU A 109 14.92 11.09 -1.34
C GLU A 109 14.98 11.08 -2.87
N PHE A 110 13.90 10.67 -3.53
CA PHE A 110 13.80 10.48 -4.98
C PHE A 110 12.94 11.53 -5.68
N THR A 111 12.31 12.45 -4.95
CA THR A 111 11.53 13.55 -5.53
C THR A 111 12.38 14.82 -5.73
N ALA A 112 11.77 15.89 -6.25
CA ALA A 112 12.44 17.18 -6.46
C ALA A 112 13.19 17.68 -5.21
N GLY A 113 14.49 17.98 -5.36
CA GLY A 113 15.39 18.38 -4.29
C GLY A 113 15.99 17.23 -3.47
N GLY A 114 15.61 15.99 -3.75
CA GLY A 114 16.14 14.78 -3.12
C GLY A 114 17.51 14.37 -3.68
N VAL A 115 18.30 13.64 -2.89
CA VAL A 115 19.65 13.21 -3.28
C VAL A 115 19.67 12.19 -4.43
N ARG A 116 18.53 11.57 -4.72
CA ARG A 116 18.30 10.61 -5.82
C ARG A 116 17.20 11.05 -6.78
N GLU A 117 16.99 12.37 -6.90
CA GLU A 117 15.98 12.97 -7.79
C GLU A 117 16.11 12.46 -9.23
N GLN A 118 17.34 12.29 -9.73
CA GLN A 118 17.56 11.81 -11.09
C GLN A 118 17.01 10.39 -11.28
N GLU A 119 17.30 9.46 -10.36
CA GLU A 119 16.74 8.11 -10.44
C GLU A 119 15.23 8.10 -10.25
N GLY A 120 14.69 8.94 -9.36
CA GLY A 120 13.25 9.06 -9.17
C GLY A 120 12.52 9.54 -10.43
N ASN A 121 13.10 10.52 -11.14
CA ASN A 121 12.56 11.00 -12.42
C ASN A 121 12.53 9.90 -13.49
N GLU A 122 13.57 9.06 -13.57
CA GLU A 122 13.57 7.92 -14.50
C GLU A 122 12.54 6.85 -14.11
N LEU A 123 12.38 6.54 -12.82
CA LEU A 123 11.36 5.61 -12.33
C LEU A 123 9.94 6.10 -12.65
N LEU A 124 9.65 7.39 -12.40
CA LEU A 124 8.36 8.01 -12.72
C LEU A 124 8.10 7.99 -14.22
N LYS A 125 9.11 8.28 -15.04
CA LYS A 125 8.99 8.21 -16.50
C LYS A 125 8.65 6.80 -16.97
N VAL A 126 9.31 5.78 -16.43
CA VAL A 126 8.99 4.37 -16.75
C VAL A 126 7.57 4.02 -16.34
N ALA A 127 7.15 4.41 -15.14
CA ALA A 127 5.80 4.15 -14.63
C ALA A 127 4.72 4.82 -15.51
N LEU A 128 4.93 6.07 -15.94
CA LEU A 128 4.00 6.82 -16.78
C LEU A 128 3.91 6.30 -18.22
N LEU A 129 4.98 5.69 -18.73
CA LEU A 129 5.04 5.11 -20.08
C LEU A 129 4.57 3.65 -20.13
N PHE A 130 4.11 3.08 -19.02
CA PHE A 130 3.65 1.69 -19.01
C PHE A 130 2.35 1.53 -19.81
N GLU A 131 2.46 0.94 -21.01
CA GLU A 131 1.32 0.68 -21.91
C GLU A 131 0.56 -0.62 -21.62
N GLY A 132 0.97 -1.40 -20.61
CA GLY A 132 0.22 -2.59 -20.19
C GLY A 132 0.02 -3.65 -21.28
N LYS A 133 1.05 -3.93 -22.10
CA LYS A 133 0.95 -4.99 -23.12
C LYS A 133 0.87 -6.36 -22.46
N THR A 134 -0.28 -7.02 -22.57
CA THR A 134 -0.46 -8.42 -22.15
C THR A 134 0.43 -9.33 -22.99
N VAL A 135 1.30 -10.07 -22.31
CA VAL A 135 2.04 -11.16 -22.95
C VAL A 135 1.09 -12.35 -23.00
N ASN A 136 0.65 -12.72 -24.21
CA ASN A 136 -0.27 -13.84 -24.53
C ASN A 136 -1.78 -13.53 -24.47
N SER A 137 -2.26 -12.70 -25.40
CA SER A 137 -3.67 -12.71 -25.85
C SER A 137 -3.86 -13.70 -27.00
#